data_AF-A0A2G9XPJ1-F1
#
_entry.id   AF-A0A2G9XPJ1-F1
#
_cell.length_a   1.000
_cell.length_b   1.000
_cell.length_c   1.000
_cell.angle_alpha   90.00
_cell.angle_beta   90.00
_cell.angle_gamma   90.00
#
_symmetry.space_group_name_H-M   'P 1'
#
loop_
_entity.id
_entity.type
_entity.pdbx_description
1 polymer ?
#
loop_
_entity_poly.entity_id
_entity_poly.type
_entity_poly.pdbx_seq_one_letter_code
_entity_poly.pdbx_strand_id
1 'polypeptide(L)'
;MRWFSYETYCCPLSRNFFTSIVERHDPKKRRLDSANKKTATEIERNLQGLPKAVKHLKDSGRDRKVLQVPQNLMDVVVEEMKKQGVTGTVKNLSETKRISIPKKR
;
A
#
# COMPACT_ATOMS: atom_id res chain seq x y z
N MET A 1 -4.84 -22.70 55.20
CA MET A 1 -4.60 -23.10 53.78
C MET A 1 -4.80 -21.88 52.91
N ARG A 2 -3.94 -21.75 51.90
CA ARG A 2 -3.58 -20.53 51.16
C ARG A 2 -4.75 -19.89 50.39
N TRP A 3 -4.76 -18.56 50.46
CA TRP A 3 -5.36 -17.62 49.50
C TRP A 3 -4.56 -17.59 48.18
N PHE A 4 -5.09 -16.80 47.22
CA PHE A 4 -4.62 -16.40 45.87
C PHE A 4 -5.44 -17.04 44.74
N SER A 5 -6.51 -16.40 44.28
CA SER A 5 -6.53 -15.28 43.31
C SER A 5 -5.72 -15.59 42.05
N TYR A 6 -6.40 -15.78 40.92
CA TYR A 6 -5.83 -15.47 39.62
C TYR A 6 -6.76 -14.51 38.89
N GLU A 7 -6.14 -13.38 38.56
CA GLU A 7 -6.71 -12.17 38.01
C GLU A 7 -7.35 -12.35 36.63
N THR A 8 -8.42 -11.58 36.50
CA THR A 8 -9.02 -11.04 35.29
C THR A 8 -7.98 -10.59 34.25
N TYR A 9 -8.00 -11.20 33.06
CA TYR A 9 -7.39 -10.58 31.87
C TYR A 9 -8.35 -9.56 31.28
N CYS A 10 -8.13 -8.32 31.73
CA CYS A 10 -8.52 -7.10 31.06
C CYS A 10 -7.68 -6.94 29.78
N CYS A 11 -8.31 -6.83 28.62
CA CYS A 11 -7.65 -6.23 27.44
C CYS A 11 -8.38 -4.91 27.12
N PRO A 12 -7.74 -3.76 27.39
CA PRO A 12 -8.35 -2.47 27.21
C PRO A 12 -8.56 -2.14 25.73
N LEU A 13 -9.78 -1.70 25.44
CA LEU A 13 -10.14 -0.90 24.30
C LEU A 13 -9.26 0.37 24.30
N SER A 14 -8.40 0.55 23.31
CA SER A 14 -7.72 1.83 23.06
C SER A 14 -8.05 2.29 21.65
N ARG A 15 -9.05 3.18 21.61
CA ARG A 15 -9.37 4.03 20.47
C ARG A 15 -8.54 5.32 20.56
N ASN A 16 -8.34 5.89 19.38
CA ASN A 16 -8.09 7.30 19.06
C ASN A 16 -6.63 7.74 18.97
N PHE A 17 -6.24 8.09 17.74
CA PHE A 17 -5.68 9.41 17.39
C PHE A 17 -5.90 9.53 15.86
N PHE A 18 -7.06 9.98 15.40
CA PHE A 18 -7.29 11.38 15.01
C PHE A 18 -6.01 12.14 14.62
N THR A 19 -5.33 11.72 13.56
CA THR A 19 -4.42 12.62 12.84
C THR A 19 -5.21 13.39 11.80
N SER A 20 -5.74 14.53 12.26
CA SER A 20 -5.59 15.84 11.64
C SER A 20 -5.45 15.88 10.11
N ILE A 21 -6.44 16.52 9.50
CA ILE A 21 -6.30 17.27 8.25
C ILE A 21 -5.04 18.13 8.34
N VAL A 22 -4.00 17.78 7.59
CA VAL A 22 -2.99 18.75 7.13
C VAL A 22 -2.82 18.53 5.64
N GLU A 23 -3.34 19.51 4.94
CA GLU A 23 -3.07 19.82 3.56
C GLU A 23 -1.54 19.78 3.28
N ARG A 24 -1.17 19.26 2.10
CA ARG A 24 -0.05 19.70 1.24
C ARG A 24 1.16 18.79 1.05
N HIS A 25 1.67 18.98 -0.17
CA HIS A 25 3.02 18.77 -0.66
C HIS A 25 3.31 17.38 -1.23
N ASP A 26 3.01 17.22 -2.51
CA ASP A 26 3.85 16.40 -3.40
C ASP A 26 5.03 17.33 -3.80
N PRO A 27 6.20 17.31 -3.11
CA PRO A 27 7.31 18.27 -3.29
C PRO A 27 7.89 18.35 -4.69
N LYS A 28 7.48 17.46 -5.58
CA LYS A 28 7.93 17.43 -6.95
C LYS A 28 6.70 17.13 -7.78
N LYS A 29 6.40 18.01 -8.72
CA LYS A 29 5.42 17.89 -9.79
C LYS A 29 5.73 16.65 -10.66
N ARG A 30 5.66 15.44 -10.08
CA ARG A 30 5.85 14.15 -10.74
C ARG A 30 4.46 13.63 -11.12
N ARG A 31 4.35 13.08 -12.32
CA ARG A 31 3.10 12.51 -12.84
C ARG A 31 2.82 11.22 -12.08
N LEU A 32 1.99 11.30 -11.05
CA LEU A 32 1.19 10.19 -10.53
C LEU A 32 -0.14 10.23 -11.29
N ASP A 33 -0.59 9.12 -11.86
CA ASP A 33 -1.83 9.10 -12.66
C ASP A 33 -3.06 9.48 -11.84
N SER A 34 -3.13 9.02 -10.58
CA SER A 34 -4.13 9.49 -9.63
C SER A 34 -3.62 9.38 -8.20
N ALA A 35 -3.59 10.52 -7.51
CA ALA A 35 -3.22 10.60 -6.11
C ALA A 35 -4.40 11.15 -5.30
N ASN A 36 -5.04 10.27 -4.51
CA ASN A 36 -6.04 10.66 -3.52
C ASN A 36 -5.40 10.72 -2.13
N LYS A 37 -6.08 11.31 -1.15
CA LYS A 37 -5.60 11.48 0.24
C LYS A 37 -5.06 10.20 0.87
N LYS A 38 -5.63 9.05 0.52
CA LYS A 38 -5.28 7.73 1.09
C LYS A 38 -4.64 6.77 0.08
N THR A 39 -4.72 7.07 -1.22
CA THR A 39 -4.41 6.10 -2.28
C THR A 39 -3.50 6.73 -3.33
N ALA A 40 -2.37 6.08 -3.61
CA ALA A 40 -1.56 6.35 -4.80
C ALA A 40 -1.90 5.31 -5.87
N THR A 41 -2.24 5.76 -7.07
CA THR A 41 -2.46 4.90 -8.24
C THR A 41 -1.50 5.28 -9.35
N GLU A 42 -0.80 4.29 -9.88
CA GLU A 42 0.04 4.40 -11.09
C GLU A 42 -0.43 3.41 -12.14
N ILE A 43 -0.37 3.79 -13.42
CA ILE A 43 -0.75 2.96 -14.55
C ILE A 43 0.46 2.75 -15.44
N GLU A 44 0.96 1.52 -15.51
CA GLU A 44 2.12 1.19 -16.34
C GLU A 44 1.74 0.20 -17.43
N ARG A 45 1.97 0.60 -18.69
CA ARG A 45 1.69 -0.23 -19.88
C ARG A 45 2.93 -0.97 -20.39
N ASN A 46 4.13 -0.65 -19.87
CA ASN A 46 5.39 -1.18 -20.35
C ASN A 46 6.26 -1.72 -19.20
N LEU A 47 7.01 -2.80 -19.47
CA LEU A 47 7.94 -3.44 -18.55
C LEU A 47 9.05 -2.51 -18.06
N GLN A 48 9.56 -1.64 -18.94
CA GLN A 48 10.67 -0.75 -18.61
C GLN A 48 10.30 0.34 -17.58
N GLY A 49 9.00 0.65 -17.45
CA GLY A 49 8.47 1.64 -16.51
C GLY A 49 8.26 1.10 -15.09
N LEU A 50 8.17 -0.22 -14.93
CA LEU A 50 7.86 -0.87 -13.65
C LEU A 50 8.72 -0.42 -12.46
N PRO A 51 10.07 -0.42 -12.54
CA PRO A 51 10.88 -0.03 -11.39
C PRO A 51 10.68 1.43 -11.01
N LYS A 52 10.38 2.31 -11.98
CA LYS A 52 10.09 3.73 -11.73
C LYS A 52 8.74 3.89 -11.03
N ALA A 53 7.70 3.21 -11.50
CA ALA A 53 6.37 3.24 -10.89
C ALA A 53 6.37 2.69 -9.46
N VAL A 54 7.03 1.55 -9.22
CA VAL A 54 7.12 1.00 -7.86
C VAL A 54 7.88 1.95 -6.94
N LYS A 55 8.95 2.60 -7.44
CA LYS A 55 9.65 3.65 -6.70
C LYS A 55 8.74 4.85 -6.41
N HIS A 56 7.91 5.29 -7.36
CA HIS A 56 6.94 6.37 -7.12
C HIS A 56 5.91 6.00 -6.05
N LEU A 57 5.36 4.79 -6.09
CA LEU A 57 4.46 4.27 -5.06
C LEU A 57 5.12 4.18 -3.69
N LYS A 58 6.43 3.89 -3.65
CA LYS A 58 7.21 3.90 -2.42
C LYS A 58 7.38 5.32 -1.89
N ASP A 59 7.84 6.23 -2.74
CA ASP A 59 8.07 7.65 -2.45
C ASP A 59 6.78 8.36 -2.01
N SER A 60 5.63 7.92 -2.51
CA SER A 60 4.35 8.56 -2.23
C SER A 60 3.95 8.49 -0.75
N GLY A 61 4.52 7.56 0.03
CA GLY A 61 4.24 7.41 1.46
C GLY A 61 2.78 7.11 1.81
N ARG A 62 1.94 6.78 0.82
CA ARG A 62 0.48 6.59 1.00
C ARG A 62 0.19 5.19 1.52
N ASP A 63 -0.82 5.08 2.39
CA ASP A 63 -1.25 3.82 3.00
C ASP A 63 -1.67 2.77 1.96
N ARG A 64 -2.45 3.21 0.96
CA ARG A 64 -2.93 2.34 -0.12
C ARG A 64 -2.16 2.66 -1.39
N LYS A 65 -1.52 1.63 -1.96
CA LYS A 65 -0.76 1.72 -3.21
C LYS A 65 -1.41 0.80 -4.23
N VAL A 66 -1.73 1.34 -5.39
CA VAL A 66 -2.40 0.64 -6.48
C VAL A 66 -1.55 0.77 -7.73
N LEU A 67 -1.22 -0.35 -8.35
CA LEU A 67 -0.49 -0.39 -9.62
C LEU A 67 -1.38 -1.07 -10.65
N GLN A 68 -1.79 -0.35 -11.70
CA GLN A 68 -2.57 -0.89 -12.80
C GLN A 68 -1.64 -1.30 -13.94
N VAL A 69 -1.76 -2.55 -14.40
CA VAL A 69 -0.88 -3.12 -15.43
C VAL A 69 -1.64 -3.99 -16.43
N PRO A 70 -1.11 -4.21 -17.64
CA PRO A 70 -1.56 -5.27 -18.53
C PRO A 70 -1.56 -6.64 -17.84
N GLN A 71 -2.54 -7.49 -18.15
CA GLN A 71 -2.71 -8.78 -17.48
C GLN A 71 -1.49 -9.70 -17.62
N ASN A 72 -0.85 -9.70 -18.78
CA ASN A 72 0.35 -10.50 -19.07
C ASN A 72 1.56 -10.13 -18.20
N LEU A 73 1.56 -8.95 -17.56
CA LEU A 73 2.68 -8.46 -16.76
C LEU A 73 2.43 -8.53 -15.25
N MET A 74 1.25 -8.98 -14.81
CA MET A 74 0.87 -8.96 -13.39
C MET A 74 1.85 -9.74 -12.50
N ASP A 75 2.28 -10.93 -12.92
CA ASP A 75 3.13 -11.79 -12.09
C ASP A 75 4.53 -11.17 -11.91
N VAL A 76 5.10 -10.64 -12.99
CA VAL A 76 6.40 -9.94 -12.98
C VAL A 76 6.35 -8.73 -12.04
N VAL A 77 5.25 -7.99 -12.05
CA VAL A 77 5.05 -6.81 -11.21
C VAL A 77 4.95 -7.19 -9.74
N VAL A 78 4.27 -8.29 -9.43
CA VAL A 78 4.17 -8.79 -8.05
C VAL A 78 5.54 -9.15 -7.50
N GLU A 79 6.37 -9.82 -8.29
CA GLU A 79 7.76 -10.10 -7.90
C GLU A 79 8.57 -8.83 -7.68
N GLU A 80 8.44 -7.85 -8.56
CA GLU A 80 9.16 -6.59 -8.48
C GLU A 80 8.75 -5.77 -7.25
N MET A 81 7.45 -5.68 -6.96
CA MET A 81 6.95 -5.04 -5.74
C MET A 81 7.44 -5.74 -4.47
N LYS A 82 7.50 -7.09 -4.48
CA LYS A 82 8.08 -7.86 -3.37
C LYS A 82 9.57 -7.57 -3.20
N LYS A 83 10.35 -7.53 -4.28
CA LYS A 83 11.79 -7.19 -4.25
C LYS A 83 12.03 -5.81 -3.65
N GLN A 84 11.22 -4.81 -4.02
CA GLN A 84 11.35 -3.44 -3.53
C GLN A 84 10.73 -3.20 -2.14
N GLY A 85 10.06 -4.22 -1.57
CA GLY A 85 9.42 -4.18 -0.26
C GLY A 85 8.17 -3.30 -0.22
N VAL A 86 7.48 -3.14 -1.34
CA VAL A 86 6.28 -2.30 -1.44
C VAL A 86 5.04 -3.15 -1.23
N THR A 87 4.24 -2.80 -0.22
CA THR A 87 2.92 -3.38 0.01
C THR A 87 1.89 -2.65 -0.85
N GLY A 88 0.90 -3.36 -1.39
CA GLY A 88 -0.11 -2.72 -2.21
C GLY A 88 -1.00 -3.69 -2.96
N THR A 89 -1.77 -3.15 -3.89
CA THR A 89 -2.65 -3.91 -4.78
C THR A 89 -2.17 -3.73 -6.22
N VAL A 90 -2.00 -4.84 -6.93
CA VAL A 90 -1.81 -4.85 -8.38
C VAL A 90 -3.16 -5.15 -9.01
N LYS A 91 -3.61 -4.30 -9.94
CA LYS A 91 -4.84 -4.47 -10.71
C LYS A 91 -4.51 -4.65 -12.19
N ASN A 92 -5.34 -5.40 -12.90
CA ASN A 92 -5.33 -5.30 -14.36
C ASN A 92 -6.07 -4.03 -14.83
N LEU A 93 -5.83 -3.60 -16.07
CA LEU A 93 -6.50 -2.43 -16.66
C LEU A 93 -8.03 -2.54 -16.68
N SER A 94 -8.58 -3.75 -16.82
CA SER A 94 -10.02 -4.02 -16.77
C SER A 94 -10.58 -4.08 -15.35
N GLU A 95 -9.75 -3.91 -14.33
CA GLU A 95 -10.05 -4.01 -12.88
C GLU A 95 -10.63 -5.35 -12.37
N THR A 96 -10.88 -6.30 -13.26
CA THR A 96 -11.47 -7.62 -12.95
C THR A 96 -10.56 -8.48 -12.08
N LYS A 97 -9.25 -8.41 -12.32
CA LYS A 97 -8.24 -9.18 -11.59
C LYS A 97 -7.43 -8.25 -10.70
N ARG A 98 -7.29 -8.65 -9.44
CA ARG A 98 -6.50 -7.93 -8.45
C ARG A 98 -5.69 -8.90 -7.60
N ILE A 99 -4.44 -8.55 -7.34
CA ILE A 99 -3.55 -9.29 -6.46
C ILE A 99 -3.14 -8.33 -5.33
N SER A 100 -3.40 -8.72 -4.09
CA SER A 100 -2.96 -7.98 -2.92
C SER A 100 -1.62 -8.51 -2.44
N ILE A 101 -0.66 -7.62 -2.22
CA ILE A 101 0.66 -7.93 -1.69
C ILE A 101 0.64 -7.60 -0.19
N PRO A 102 0.64 -8.62 0.69
CA PRO A 102 0.61 -8.41 2.13
C PRO A 102 1.95 -7.84 2.62
N LYS A 103 1.91 -7.15 3.76
CA LYS A 103 3.12 -6.77 4.49
C LYS A 103 3.81 -8.05 4.98
N LYS A 104 5.11 -8.18 4.70
CA LYS A 104 5.94 -9.23 5.31
C LYS A 104 5.92 -8.98 6.83
N ARG A 105 5.37 -9.93 7.58
CA ARG A 105 5.31 -9.89 9.05
C ARG A 105 6.67 -10.20 9.63
#